data_AF-A0AAD5F3U2-F1
#
_entry.id   AF-A0AAD5F3U2-F1
#
_cell.length_a   1.000
_cell.length_b   1.000
_cell.length_c   1.000
_cell.angle_alpha   90.00
_cell.angle_beta   90.00
_cell.angle_gamma   90.00
#
_symmetry.space_group_name_H-M   'P 1'
#
loop_
_entity.id
_entity.type
_entity.pdbx_description
1 polymer ?
#
loop_
_entity_poly.entity_id
_entity_poly.type
_entity_poly.pdbx_seq_one_letter_code
_entity_poly.pdbx_strand_id
1 'polypeptide(L)'
;MPWLALPLGDPRKALVQRKFKIQGIPALVAISPNGQTLSTQARQLIQAYGADAYPFTEEHLKHLEEKLEEEAKGWPEKVKSELHAEHELTRVLHHEYVCWCREPGSGWSFYCKECDFHLHPRCALSNKEGTKADAPNAMEGYICDGDVCRKV
;
A
#
# COMPACT_ATOMS: atom_id res chain seq x y z
N MET A 1 -14.02 9.00 16.00
CA MET A 1 -14.26 7.94 14.99
C MET A 1 -15.52 8.27 14.20
N PRO A 2 -15.41 8.78 12.97
CA PRO A 2 -16.54 9.27 12.17
C PRO A 2 -17.23 8.18 11.34
N TRP A 3 -17.33 6.94 11.82
CA TRP A 3 -18.01 5.85 11.09
C TRP A 3 -19.07 5.14 11.94
N LEU A 4 -20.04 4.55 11.25
CA LEU A 4 -21.09 3.75 11.87
C LEU A 4 -20.52 2.43 12.39
N ALA A 5 -21.05 1.97 13.52
CA ALA A 5 -20.70 0.69 14.12
C ALA A 5 -21.98 -0.10 14.44
N LEU A 6 -21.87 -1.43 14.41
CA LEU A 6 -22.89 -2.29 14.98
C LEU A 6 -22.92 -2.08 16.51
N PRO A 7 -24.10 -2.06 17.14
CA PRO A 7 -24.21 -2.08 18.60
C PRO A 7 -23.45 -3.27 19.19
N LEU A 8 -22.97 -3.12 20.43
CA LEU A 8 -22.28 -4.19 21.13
C LEU A 8 -23.22 -5.39 21.32
N GLY A 9 -22.74 -6.59 20.98
CA GLY A 9 -23.53 -7.82 21.09
C GLY A 9 -24.52 -8.08 19.94
N ASP A 10 -24.55 -7.22 18.91
CA ASP A 10 -25.44 -7.40 17.78
C ASP A 10 -25.18 -8.74 17.04
N PRO A 11 -26.20 -9.62 16.90
CA PRO A 11 -26.03 -10.94 16.28
C PRO A 11 -25.62 -10.86 14.80
N ARG A 12 -25.86 -9.73 14.13
CA ARG A 12 -25.46 -9.49 12.74
C ARG A 12 -23.95 -9.55 12.56
N LYS A 13 -23.15 -9.27 13.59
CA LYS A 13 -21.69 -9.43 13.54
C LYS A 13 -21.27 -10.83 13.10
N ALA A 14 -21.85 -11.87 13.73
CA ALA A 14 -21.54 -13.27 13.41
C ALA A 14 -22.08 -13.69 12.03
N LEU A 15 -23.17 -13.08 11.56
CA LEU A 15 -23.70 -13.32 10.21
C LEU A 15 -22.78 -12.72 9.15
N VAL A 16 -22.35 -11.46 9.33
CA VAL A 16 -21.42 -10.76 8.42
C VAL A 16 -20.08 -11.48 8.37
N GLN A 17 -19.53 -11.87 9.52
CA GLN A 17 -18.26 -12.59 9.61
C GLN A 17 -18.32 -13.91 8.81
N ARG A 18 -19.41 -14.68 8.95
CA ARG A 18 -19.62 -15.93 8.20
C ARG A 18 -19.85 -15.68 6.71
N LYS A 19 -20.67 -14.70 6.35
CA LYS A 19 -20.99 -14.35 4.95
C LYS A 19 -19.74 -14.03 4.14
N PHE A 20 -18.84 -13.22 4.71
CA PHE A 20 -17.59 -12.83 4.06
C PHE A 20 -16.41 -13.72 4.41
N LYS A 21 -16.64 -14.83 5.14
CA LYS A 21 -15.61 -15.80 5.53
C LYS A 21 -14.40 -15.14 6.20
N ILE A 22 -14.65 -14.16 7.08
CA ILE A 22 -13.58 -13.43 7.78
C ILE A 22 -12.96 -14.34 8.84
N GLN A 23 -11.73 -14.79 8.60
CA GLN A 23 -10.98 -15.69 9.47
C GLN A 23 -10.08 -14.97 10.50
N GLY A 24 -9.75 -13.70 10.27
CA GLY A 24 -8.86 -12.92 11.12
C GLY A 24 -9.09 -11.42 10.98
N ILE A 25 -8.51 -10.65 11.90
CA ILE A 25 -8.57 -9.18 11.90
C ILE A 25 -7.16 -8.58 11.77
N PRO A 26 -7.03 -7.35 11.22
CA PRO A 26 -8.07 -6.57 10.54
C PRO A 26 -8.55 -7.15 9.21
N ALA A 27 -9.83 -6.97 8.88
CA ALA A 27 -10.44 -7.32 7.60
C ALA A 27 -11.32 -6.17 7.12
N LEU A 28 -11.34 -5.93 5.80
CA LEU A 28 -12.12 -4.87 5.18
C LEU A 28 -12.76 -5.38 3.89
N VAL A 29 -14.07 -5.15 3.75
CA VAL A 29 -14.86 -5.51 2.59
C VAL A 29 -15.42 -4.23 1.97
N ALA A 30 -15.19 -4.02 0.68
CA ALA A 30 -15.76 -2.91 -0.09
C ALA A 30 -17.12 -3.34 -0.66
N ILE A 31 -18.15 -2.54 -0.42
CA ILE A 31 -19.52 -2.76 -0.89
C ILE A 31 -19.95 -1.50 -1.65
N SER A 32 -20.56 -1.69 -2.82
CA SER A 32 -21.09 -0.59 -3.63
C SER A 32 -22.35 0.02 -2.99
N PRO A 33 -22.75 1.24 -3.40
CA PRO A 33 -24.01 1.85 -2.95
C PRO A 33 -25.25 0.97 -3.20
N ASN A 34 -25.19 0.08 -4.20
CA ASN A 34 -26.27 -0.84 -4.55
C ASN A 34 -26.25 -2.13 -3.69
N GLY A 35 -25.36 -2.23 -2.69
CA GLY A 35 -25.22 -3.40 -1.82
C GLY A 35 -24.44 -4.57 -2.43
N GLN A 36 -23.83 -4.39 -3.61
CA GLN A 36 -23.00 -5.42 -4.24
C GLN A 36 -21.60 -5.44 -3.64
N THR A 37 -21.02 -6.62 -3.47
CA THR A 37 -19.63 -6.73 -2.98
C THR A 37 -18.67 -6.41 -4.11
N LEU A 38 -17.86 -5.36 -3.94
CA LEU A 38 -16.82 -4.96 -4.89
C LEU A 38 -15.52 -5.73 -4.63
N SER A 39 -15.11 -5.83 -3.37
CA SER A 39 -13.91 -6.58 -2.99
C SER A 39 -13.99 -7.08 -1.56
N THR A 40 -13.59 -8.32 -1.33
CA THR A 40 -13.39 -8.89 0.02
C THR A 40 -11.97 -8.69 0.55
N GLN A 41 -11.09 -8.15 -0.29
CA GLN A 41 -9.67 -7.96 -0.07
C GLN A 41 -9.29 -6.48 -0.02
N ALA A 42 -10.26 -5.59 0.24
CA ALA A 42 -10.07 -4.14 0.21
C ALA A 42 -8.93 -3.67 1.15
N ARG A 43 -8.67 -4.39 2.24
CA ARG A 43 -7.50 -4.14 3.10
C ARG A 43 -6.19 -4.20 2.32
N GLN A 44 -6.00 -5.24 1.51
CA GLN A 44 -4.78 -5.46 0.74
C GLN A 44 -4.64 -4.42 -0.36
N LEU A 45 -5.77 -4.04 -0.97
CA LEU A 45 -5.81 -2.98 -1.98
C LEU A 45 -5.42 -1.62 -1.38
N ILE A 46 -5.88 -1.28 -0.17
CA ILE A 46 -5.44 -0.06 0.53
C ILE A 46 -3.95 -0.15 0.88
N GLN A 47 -3.47 -1.32 1.30
CA GLN A 47 -2.05 -1.49 1.58
C GLN A 47 -1.18 -1.34 0.30
N ALA A 48 -1.70 -1.73 -0.85
CA ALA A 48 -1.01 -1.60 -2.12
C ALA A 48 -1.06 -0.16 -2.67
N TYR A 49 -2.26 0.41 -2.76
CA TYR A 49 -2.54 1.63 -3.52
C TYR A 49 -2.96 2.82 -2.64
N GLY A 50 -2.99 2.66 -1.32
CA GLY A 50 -3.43 3.70 -0.40
C GLY A 50 -4.89 4.12 -0.64
N ALA A 51 -5.14 5.42 -0.58
CA ALA A 51 -6.45 6.02 -0.85
C ALA A 51 -6.87 5.89 -2.32
N ASP A 52 -5.91 5.77 -3.23
CA ASP A 52 -6.19 5.65 -4.67
C ASP A 52 -6.86 4.32 -5.01
N ALA A 53 -6.85 3.33 -4.11
CA ALA A 53 -7.60 2.08 -4.29
C ALA A 53 -9.11 2.30 -4.50
N TYR A 54 -9.68 3.40 -3.98
CA TYR A 54 -11.07 3.78 -4.22
C TYR A 54 -11.28 4.17 -5.69
N PRO A 55 -12.34 3.70 -6.38
CA PRO A 55 -13.56 3.08 -5.86
C PRO A 55 -13.56 1.54 -5.75
N PHE A 56 -12.41 0.87 -5.74
CA PHE A 56 -12.28 -0.59 -5.65
C PHE A 56 -13.01 -1.34 -6.79
N THR A 57 -13.22 -0.69 -7.93
CA THR A 57 -13.76 -1.33 -9.13
C THR A 57 -12.66 -2.07 -9.87
N GLU A 58 -13.00 -3.19 -10.50
CA GLU A 58 -12.00 -4.00 -11.23
C GLU A 58 -11.28 -3.19 -12.31
N GLU A 59 -12.00 -2.34 -13.05
CA GLU A 59 -11.43 -1.47 -14.09
C GLU A 59 -10.41 -0.47 -13.50
N HIS A 60 -10.73 0.14 -12.37
CA HIS A 60 -9.83 1.09 -11.71
C HIS A 60 -8.60 0.41 -11.13
N LEU A 61 -8.77 -0.78 -10.56
CA LEU A 61 -7.65 -1.56 -10.03
C LEU A 61 -6.70 -2.01 -11.12
N LYS A 62 -7.21 -2.42 -12.29
CA LYS A 62 -6.37 -2.75 -13.46
C LYS A 62 -5.56 -1.55 -13.93
N HIS A 63 -6.19 -0.37 -14.00
CA HIS A 63 -5.49 0.87 -14.36
C HIS A 63 -4.36 1.23 -13.37
N LEU A 64 -4.57 0.98 -12.08
CA LEU A 64 -3.54 1.18 -11.06
C LEU A 64 -2.40 0.16 -11.20
N GLU A 65 -2.73 -1.10 -11.45
CA GLU A 65 -1.76 -2.17 -11.68
C GLU A 65 -0.87 -1.86 -12.90
N GLU A 66 -1.48 -1.47 -14.03
CA GLU A 66 -0.76 -1.05 -15.24
C GLU A 66 0.21 0.12 -14.98
N LYS A 67 -0.22 1.13 -14.19
CA LYS A 67 0.66 2.24 -13.80
C LYS A 67 1.86 1.76 -12.99
N LEU A 68 1.63 0.89 -12.00
CA LEU A 68 2.71 0.35 -11.18
C LEU A 68 3.68 -0.50 -12.00
N GLU A 69 3.19 -1.28 -12.96
CA GLU A 69 4.03 -2.06 -13.87
C GLU A 69 4.89 -1.18 -14.77
N GLU A 70 4.32 -0.10 -15.31
CA GLU A 70 5.08 0.86 -16.13
C GLU A 70 6.11 1.64 -15.29
N GLU A 71 5.81 2.00 -14.05
CA GLU A 71 6.80 2.58 -13.13
C GLU A 71 7.94 1.61 -12.81
N ALA A 72 7.62 0.32 -12.66
CA ALA A 72 8.58 -0.72 -12.37
C ALA A 72 9.32 -1.24 -13.61
N LYS A 73 9.01 -0.70 -14.78
CA LYS A 73 9.60 -1.10 -16.06
C LYS A 73 11.08 -0.73 -16.08
N GLY A 74 11.92 -1.75 -16.23
CA GLY A 74 13.37 -1.60 -16.20
C GLY A 74 14.00 -1.77 -14.82
N TRP A 75 13.21 -1.99 -13.76
CA TRP A 75 13.75 -2.42 -12.47
C TRP A 75 13.82 -3.95 -12.40
N PRO A 76 14.88 -4.53 -11.83
CA PRO A 76 14.97 -5.97 -11.64
C PRO A 76 13.96 -6.45 -10.59
N GLU A 77 13.50 -7.70 -10.69
CA GLU A 77 12.66 -8.33 -9.67
C GLU A 77 13.46 -8.61 -8.39
N LYS A 78 14.76 -8.90 -8.53
CA LYS A 78 15.68 -9.14 -7.41
C LYS A 78 16.96 -8.35 -7.58
N VAL A 79 17.46 -7.77 -6.50
CA VAL A 79 18.71 -6.99 -6.50
C VAL A 79 19.61 -7.42 -5.35
N LYS A 80 20.91 -7.49 -5.62
CA LYS A 80 21.95 -7.61 -4.60
C LYS A 80 22.46 -6.22 -4.30
N SER A 81 22.28 -5.75 -3.07
CA SER A 81 22.80 -4.46 -2.63
C SER A 81 24.07 -4.66 -1.82
N GLU A 82 25.07 -3.81 -2.00
CA GLU A 82 26.25 -3.78 -1.12
C GLU A 82 25.89 -3.50 0.35
N LEU A 83 24.77 -2.79 0.57
CA LEU A 83 24.25 -2.49 1.90
C LEU A 83 23.66 -3.72 2.60
N HIS A 84 23.26 -4.73 1.83
CA HIS A 84 22.67 -5.96 2.32
C HIS A 84 23.03 -7.12 1.37
N ALA A 85 24.27 -7.60 1.51
CA ALA A 85 24.86 -8.56 0.56
C ALA A 85 24.54 -10.03 0.88
N GLU A 86 24.09 -10.33 2.10
CA GLU A 86 23.81 -11.70 2.54
C GLU A 86 22.56 -12.27 1.85
N HIS A 87 21.54 -11.44 1.61
CA HIS A 87 20.29 -11.87 0.98
C HIS A 87 19.94 -11.01 -0.22
N GLU A 88 19.35 -11.64 -1.24
CA GLU A 88 18.75 -10.92 -2.36
C GLU A 88 17.48 -10.20 -1.92
N LEU A 89 17.36 -8.93 -2.29
CA LEU A 89 16.19 -8.13 -2.00
C LEU A 89 15.18 -8.31 -3.14
N THR A 90 13.93 -8.62 -2.79
CA THR A 90 12.82 -8.78 -3.74
C THR A 90 12.07 -7.48 -3.92
N ARG A 91 11.73 -7.14 -5.16
CA ARG A 91 10.88 -5.99 -5.47
C ARG A 91 9.45 -6.27 -5.02
N VAL A 92 8.96 -5.48 -4.07
CA VAL A 92 7.61 -5.61 -3.52
C VAL A 92 6.98 -4.23 -3.34
N LEU A 93 5.66 -4.18 -3.40
CA LEU A 93 4.89 -2.98 -3.11
C LEU A 93 4.64 -2.90 -1.60
N HIS A 94 5.11 -1.84 -0.96
CA HIS A 94 4.89 -1.56 0.46
C HIS A 94 4.10 -0.26 0.62
N HIS A 95 3.04 -0.29 1.43
CA HIS A 95 2.27 0.90 1.80
C HIS A 95 3.18 1.99 2.38
N GLU A 96 3.93 1.61 3.40
CA GLU A 96 4.86 2.44 4.15
C GLU A 96 6.02 1.56 4.58
N TYR A 97 7.23 2.10 4.48
CA TYR A 97 8.45 1.49 4.98
C TYR A 97 9.46 2.59 5.32
N VAL A 98 10.45 2.24 6.13
CA VAL A 98 11.61 3.10 6.36
C VAL A 98 12.77 2.50 5.61
N CYS A 99 13.25 3.22 4.61
CA CYS A 99 14.44 2.82 3.88
C CYS A 99 15.67 2.96 4.80
N TRP A 100 16.72 2.19 4.53
CA TRP A 100 18.01 2.35 5.21
C TRP A 100 18.58 3.78 5.18
N CYS A 101 18.22 4.61 4.19
CA CYS A 101 18.58 6.04 4.18
C CYS A 101 17.89 6.88 5.27
N ARG A 102 17.03 6.26 6.10
CA ARG A 102 16.23 6.86 7.17
C ARG A 102 15.13 7.81 6.70
N GLU A 103 14.82 7.78 5.40
CA GLU A 103 13.65 8.46 4.86
C GLU A 103 12.50 7.46 4.70
N PRO A 104 11.26 7.89 4.99
CA PRO A 104 10.09 7.08 4.70
C PRO A 104 9.97 6.83 3.19
N GLY A 105 9.43 5.67 2.84
CA GLY A 105 9.09 5.30 1.47
C GLY A 105 7.68 4.75 1.41
N SER A 106 7.06 4.90 0.25
CA SER A 106 5.77 4.33 -0.10
C SER A 106 5.83 3.79 -1.53
N GLY A 107 5.01 2.79 -1.84
CA GLY A 107 4.99 2.13 -3.14
C GLY A 107 6.11 1.10 -3.28
N TRP A 108 6.77 1.07 -4.44
CA TRP A 108 7.78 0.06 -4.73
C TRP A 108 8.97 0.15 -3.78
N SER A 109 9.46 -1.01 -3.33
CA SER A 109 10.61 -1.17 -2.45
C SER A 109 11.36 -2.45 -2.81
N PHE A 110 12.65 -2.50 -2.47
CA PHE A 110 13.42 -3.73 -2.45
C PHE A 110 13.51 -4.23 -1.01
N TYR A 111 12.88 -5.37 -0.75
CA TYR A 111 12.64 -5.93 0.57
C TYR A 111 13.33 -7.27 0.77
N CYS A 112 13.95 -7.47 1.92
CA CYS A 112 14.42 -8.77 2.38
C CYS A 112 13.51 -9.28 3.51
N LYS A 113 12.85 -10.40 3.27
CA LYS A 113 11.96 -11.05 4.25
C LYS A 113 12.69 -11.59 5.47
N GLU A 114 13.95 -11.99 5.32
CA GLU A 114 14.72 -12.61 6.39
C GLU A 114 15.24 -11.60 7.40
N CYS A 115 15.64 -10.42 6.93
CA CYS A 115 16.22 -9.37 7.76
C CYS A 115 15.28 -8.18 8.02
N ASP A 116 14.06 -8.24 7.49
CA ASP A 116 13.09 -7.13 7.49
C ASP A 116 13.70 -5.81 6.99
N PHE A 117 14.46 -5.90 5.90
CA PHE A 117 15.27 -4.81 5.38
C PHE A 117 14.64 -4.21 4.13
N HIS A 118 14.53 -2.88 4.08
CA HIS A 118 13.87 -2.14 2.99
C HIS A 118 14.82 -1.13 2.36
N LEU A 119 14.83 -1.08 1.02
CA LEU A 119 15.46 -0.02 0.24
C LEU A 119 14.47 0.61 -0.73
N HIS A 120 14.58 1.93 -0.91
CA HIS A 120 13.96 2.58 -2.06
C HIS A 120 14.52 2.01 -3.36
N PRO A 121 13.75 1.99 -4.47
CA PRO A 121 14.26 1.63 -5.79
C PRO A 121 15.52 2.41 -6.17
N ARG A 122 15.54 3.72 -5.89
CA ARG A 122 16.73 4.57 -6.09
C ARG A 122 17.92 4.11 -5.23
N CYS A 123 17.70 3.81 -3.95
CA CYS A 123 18.78 3.40 -3.05
C CYS A 123 19.35 2.02 -3.38
N ALA A 124 18.54 1.14 -3.96
CA ALA A 124 18.99 -0.17 -4.39
C ALA A 124 19.74 -0.16 -5.73
N LEU A 125 19.36 0.76 -6.63
CA LEU A 125 19.89 0.81 -8.01
C LEU A 125 20.99 1.85 -8.21
N SER A 126 21.11 2.85 -7.34
CA SER A 126 22.17 3.86 -7.41
C SER A 126 23.46 3.37 -6.76
N ASN A 127 24.54 3.27 -7.55
CA ASN A 127 25.90 3.20 -7.03
C ASN A 127 26.27 4.56 -6.42
N LYS A 128 26.46 4.58 -5.09
CA LYS A 128 26.93 5.69 -4.23
C LYS A 128 27.12 7.04 -4.94
N GLU A 129 26.13 7.92 -4.82
CA GLU A 129 26.32 9.32 -4.42
C GLU A 129 24.94 9.96 -4.22
N GLY A 130 24.77 10.63 -3.08
CA GLY A 130 23.54 11.33 -2.76
C GLY A 130 23.32 12.47 -3.76
N THR A 131 22.48 12.24 -4.75
CA THR A 131 21.87 13.30 -5.55
C THR A 131 20.39 13.36 -5.21
N LYS A 132 20.01 14.47 -4.56
CA LYS A 132 18.62 14.91 -4.49
C LYS A 132 18.13 15.03 -5.92
N ALA A 133 17.25 14.14 -6.35
CA ALA A 133 16.46 14.33 -7.54
C ALA A 133 15.11 13.65 -7.32
N ASP A 134 14.14 14.52 -7.08
CA ASP A 134 12.72 14.41 -7.35
C ASP A 134 11.98 13.29 -6.63
N ALA A 135 11.58 13.62 -5.39
CA ALA A 135 10.31 13.16 -4.86
C ALA A 135 9.22 13.39 -5.94
N PRO A 136 8.40 12.39 -6.29
CA PRO A 136 7.09 12.69 -6.83
C PRO A 136 6.38 13.47 -5.74
N ASN A 137 6.25 14.77 -6.03
CA ASN A 137 5.56 15.82 -5.32
C ASN A 137 5.17 15.54 -3.87
N ALA A 138 5.70 16.40 -2.99
CA ALA A 138 5.04 16.75 -1.74
C ALA A 138 3.51 16.80 -1.94
N MET A 139 2.77 16.42 -0.90
CA MET A 139 1.32 16.61 -0.77
C MET A 139 0.92 18.07 -1.05
N GLU A 140 0.92 18.50 -2.31
CA GLU A 140 0.30 19.74 -2.73
C GLU A 140 -1.18 19.44 -2.90
N GLY A 141 -1.95 20.07 -2.00
CA GLY A 141 -3.39 20.01 -2.02
C GLY A 141 -3.99 19.05 -1.02
N TYR A 142 -3.42 18.81 0.16
CA TYR A 142 -4.22 18.29 1.28
C TYR A 142 -4.29 19.31 2.42
N ILE A 143 -5.49 19.80 2.71
CA ILE A 143 -5.76 20.55 3.95
C ILE A 143 -6.23 19.52 4.98
N CYS A 144 -5.50 19.42 6.08
CA CYS A 144 -5.87 18.59 7.22
C CYS A 144 -6.39 19.47 8.35
N ASP A 145 -7.65 19.27 8.74
CA ASP A 145 -8.26 19.84 9.94
C ASP A 145 -8.44 18.71 10.96
N GLY A 146 -7.48 18.57 11.89
CA GLY A 146 -7.44 17.45 12.82
C GLY A 146 -7.20 16.11 12.11
N ASP A 147 -8.06 15.12 12.36
CA ASP A 147 -7.94 13.76 11.81
C ASP A 147 -8.53 13.60 10.38
N VAL A 148 -8.93 14.70 9.73
CA VAL A 148 -9.58 14.67 8.41
C VAL A 148 -8.76 15.48 7.40
N CYS A 149 -8.23 14.79 6.39
CA CYS A 149 -7.52 15.42 5.27
C CYS A 149 -8.40 15.41 4.01
N ARG A 150 -8.50 16.57 3.34
CA ARG A 150 -9.26 16.75 2.10
C ARG A 150 -8.36 17.29 0.99
N LYS A 151 -8.58 16.81 -0.23
CA LYS A 151 -7.84 17.25 -1.40
C LYS A 151 -8.33 18.65 -1.85
N VAL A 152 -7.43 19.61 -2.06
CA VAL A 152 -7.69 20.97 -2.58
C VAL A 152 -7.41 21.01 -4.06
#